data_AF-A0A2E3G7V5-F1
#
_entry.id   AF-A0A2E3G7V5-F1
#
_cell.length_a   1.000
_cell.length_b   1.000
_cell.length_c   1.000
_cell.angle_alpha   90.00
_cell.angle_beta   90.00
_cell.angle_gamma   90.00
#
_symmetry.space_group_name_H-M   'P 1'
#
loop_
_entity.id
_entity.type
_entity.pdbx_description
1 polymer ?
#
loop_
_entity_poly.entity_id
_entity_poly.type
_entity_poly.pdbx_seq_one_letter_code
_entity_poly.pdbx_strand_id
1 'polypeptide(L)'
;MYNEKEYKKWNKKYKKFQRANKQSITKMVLDFNRKKSANIAKRVKKKDTGVIDERLLHSYRWNDRIFKTKKIVPEGKNHGLIMLVDCSGSMQEWNKFEGAIKQALILVDFCRKVGIKYKVMGFGNGKCSTYDTEIKYKNCGSKRHLEMKYLPLLREWFSHEQTLKQHDFMATYMFFKTKKFRAGFNADGPNSGTPLIDSVLLMRQIALRFKEEENIDILNTITLTDGASNGASIRGVDGMVTKLSSYDPLTKSIYRTADVDDLKNILQFYKKVVGGNIIGFNITNRGYYGFETTKDTIDILENWNGYDHHYTFSFTSIYEDVAKSIKKDKEIPKSVDDLKSNFNKKGIAKNNEKLLLSKFIDIIS
;
A
#
# COMPACT_ATOMS: atom_id res chain seq x y z
N MET A 1 5.56 -16.68 19.82
CA MET A 1 6.48 -16.12 20.82
C MET A 1 6.47 -17.05 22.01
N TYR A 2 7.61 -17.57 22.42
CA TYR A 2 7.64 -18.75 23.29
C TYR A 2 7.64 -18.41 24.79
N ASN A 3 7.88 -17.15 25.19
CA ASN A 3 7.79 -16.72 26.58
C ASN A 3 7.61 -15.19 26.76
N GLU A 4 7.25 -14.79 27.99
CA GLU A 4 7.02 -13.39 28.38
C GLU A 4 8.30 -12.52 28.31
N LYS A 5 9.47 -13.12 28.57
CA LYS A 5 10.77 -12.41 28.48
C LYS A 5 11.06 -11.97 27.04
N GLU A 6 10.83 -12.84 26.06
CA GLU A 6 10.92 -12.51 24.63
C GLU A 6 9.91 -11.42 24.28
N TYR A 7 8.68 -11.50 24.78
CA TYR A 7 7.68 -10.45 24.57
C TYR A 7 8.15 -9.09 25.04
N LYS A 8 8.60 -8.99 26.28
CA LYS A 8 9.11 -7.73 26.84
C LYS A 8 10.28 -7.16 26.01
N LYS A 9 11.18 -8.02 25.53
CA LYS A 9 12.31 -7.62 24.67
C LYS A 9 11.86 -7.04 23.33
N TRP A 10 10.95 -7.72 22.64
CA TRP A 10 10.49 -7.29 21.32
C TRP A 10 9.54 -6.10 21.39
N ASN A 11 8.69 -6.04 22.41
CA ASN A 11 7.86 -4.88 22.68
C ASN A 11 8.72 -3.63 22.93
N LYS A 12 9.83 -3.74 23.68
CA LYS A 12 10.78 -2.62 23.85
C LYS A 12 11.36 -2.13 22.52
N LYS A 13 11.68 -3.04 21.59
CA LYS A 13 12.15 -2.68 20.24
C LYS A 13 11.06 -2.00 19.42
N TYR A 14 9.85 -2.54 19.44
CA TYR A 14 8.69 -1.95 18.77
C TYR A 14 8.39 -0.54 19.30
N LYS A 15 8.36 -0.34 20.63
CA LYS A 15 8.16 0.97 21.24
C LYS A 15 9.28 1.96 20.89
N LYS A 16 10.53 1.50 20.76
CA LYS A 16 11.63 2.35 20.24
C LYS A 16 11.37 2.77 18.79
N PHE A 17 10.89 1.86 17.94
CA PHE A 17 10.51 2.16 16.56
C PHE A 17 9.36 3.18 16.48
N GLN A 18 8.29 3.00 17.27
CA GLN A 18 7.18 3.95 17.33
C GLN A 18 7.65 5.35 17.75
N ARG A 19 8.54 5.44 18.77
CA ARG A 19 9.11 6.72 19.21
C ARG A 19 9.94 7.39 18.12
N ALA A 20 10.76 6.63 17.39
CA ALA A 20 11.59 7.15 16.31
C ALA A 20 10.75 7.73 15.16
N ASN A 21 9.60 7.11 14.85
CA ASN A 21 8.75 7.53 13.74
C ASN A 21 7.62 8.50 14.13
N LYS A 22 7.42 8.77 15.42
CA LYS A 22 6.34 9.62 15.92
C LYS A 22 6.30 10.99 15.24
N GLN A 23 7.45 11.63 15.05
CA GLN A 23 7.53 12.95 14.41
C GLN A 23 7.15 12.88 12.93
N SER A 24 7.65 11.88 12.20
CA SER A 24 7.31 11.64 10.80
C SER A 24 5.81 11.42 10.63
N ILE A 25 5.20 10.57 11.45
CA ILE A 25 3.75 10.30 11.42
C ILE A 25 2.95 11.56 11.75
N THR A 26 3.38 12.33 12.73
CA THR A 26 2.70 13.59 13.08
C THR A 26 2.74 14.57 11.91
N LYS A 27 3.87 14.67 11.22
CA LYS A 27 3.97 15.47 10.00
C LYS A 27 3.04 14.96 8.90
N MET A 28 2.98 13.64 8.67
CA MET A 28 2.06 13.04 7.68
C MET A 28 0.60 13.42 7.96
N VAL A 29 0.18 13.33 9.23
CA VAL A 29 -1.19 13.67 9.65
C VAL A 29 -1.48 15.16 9.38
N LEU A 30 -0.53 16.04 9.68
CA LEU A 30 -0.67 17.47 9.40
C LEU A 30 -0.76 17.75 7.90
N ASP A 31 0.10 17.13 7.09
CA ASP A 31 0.11 17.31 5.64
C ASP A 31 -1.19 16.77 5.01
N PHE A 32 -1.68 15.62 5.49
CA PHE A 32 -2.97 15.05 5.08
C PHE A 32 -4.13 15.99 5.41
N ASN A 33 -4.23 16.47 6.65
CA ASN A 33 -5.29 17.37 7.07
C ASN A 33 -5.25 18.71 6.31
N ARG A 34 -4.04 19.21 6.01
CA ARG A 34 -3.86 20.41 5.19
C ARG A 34 -4.40 20.20 3.77
N LYS A 35 -4.05 19.09 3.12
CA LYS A 35 -4.52 18.79 1.75
C LYS A 35 -6.03 18.52 1.71
N LYS A 36 -6.55 17.75 2.67
CA LYS A 36 -7.99 17.55 2.85
C LYS A 36 -8.73 18.88 2.97
N SER A 37 -8.22 19.79 3.80
CA SER A 37 -8.81 21.13 3.98
C SER A 37 -8.75 21.97 2.70
N ALA A 38 -7.64 21.92 1.98
CA ALA A 38 -7.49 22.61 0.69
C ALA A 38 -8.45 22.05 -0.37
N ASN A 39 -8.63 20.73 -0.43
CA ASN A 39 -9.55 20.08 -1.35
C ASN A 39 -11.01 20.44 -1.04
N ILE A 40 -11.39 20.52 0.24
CA ILE A 40 -12.70 21.03 0.65
C ILE A 40 -12.84 22.49 0.21
N ALA A 41 -11.88 23.36 0.53
CA ALA A 41 -11.92 24.78 0.19
C ALA A 41 -12.07 25.03 -1.31
N LYS A 42 -11.39 24.24 -2.16
CA LYS A 42 -11.52 24.29 -3.63
C LYS A 42 -12.94 23.98 -4.12
N ARG A 43 -13.70 23.16 -3.39
CA ARG A 43 -15.05 22.74 -3.76
C ARG A 43 -16.16 23.55 -3.10
N VAL A 44 -15.84 24.40 -2.12
CA VAL A 44 -16.82 25.27 -1.46
C VAL A 44 -17.36 26.26 -2.48
N LYS A 45 -18.67 26.21 -2.72
CA LYS A 45 -19.38 27.20 -3.53
C LYS A 45 -19.96 28.27 -2.62
N LYS A 46 -19.76 29.53 -2.99
CA LYS A 46 -20.40 30.68 -2.37
C LYS A 46 -21.62 31.04 -3.20
N LYS A 47 -22.79 31.13 -2.56
CA LYS A 47 -24.02 31.61 -3.18
C LYS A 47 -24.62 32.70 -2.30
N ASP A 48 -24.94 33.84 -2.88
CA ASP A 48 -25.58 34.92 -2.16
C ASP A 48 -27.05 34.57 -1.90
N THR A 49 -27.53 34.88 -0.70
CA THR A 49 -28.86 34.45 -0.23
C THR A 49 -29.96 35.45 -0.56
N GLY A 50 -29.63 36.57 -1.24
CA GLY A 50 -30.57 37.67 -1.51
C GLY A 50 -31.00 38.46 -0.27
N VAL A 51 -30.53 38.08 0.92
CA VAL A 51 -30.80 38.76 2.20
C VAL A 51 -29.64 39.70 2.49
N ILE A 52 -29.93 40.96 2.78
CA ILE A 52 -28.91 41.98 3.06
C ILE A 52 -28.28 41.74 4.44
N ASP A 53 -26.98 41.98 4.55
CA ASP A 53 -26.25 42.06 5.81
C ASP A 53 -26.28 43.50 6.33
N GLU A 54 -27.10 43.75 7.35
CA GLU A 54 -27.28 45.06 7.99
C GLU A 54 -25.96 45.68 8.47
N ARG A 55 -24.97 44.87 8.83
CA ARG A 55 -23.65 45.35 9.28
C ARG A 55 -22.84 45.99 8.16
N LEU A 56 -22.98 45.47 6.95
CA LEU A 56 -22.27 45.93 5.76
C LEU A 56 -23.08 46.97 4.97
N LEU A 57 -24.29 47.29 5.43
CA LEU A 57 -25.19 48.23 4.75
C LEU A 57 -24.55 49.61 4.57
N HIS A 58 -23.75 50.09 5.53
CA HIS A 58 -23.03 51.35 5.42
C HIS A 58 -22.04 51.41 4.24
N SER A 59 -21.63 50.26 3.69
CA SER A 59 -20.70 50.16 2.56
C SER A 59 -21.39 50.09 1.18
N TYR A 60 -22.72 50.16 1.12
CA TYR A 60 -23.50 49.92 -0.10
C TYR A 60 -23.08 50.77 -1.31
N ARG A 61 -22.55 51.98 -1.07
CA ARG A 61 -22.18 52.92 -2.14
C ARG A 61 -20.91 52.51 -2.88
N TRP A 62 -20.06 51.67 -2.27
CA TRP A 62 -18.73 51.32 -2.80
C TRP A 62 -18.40 49.82 -2.68
N ASN A 63 -19.29 49.01 -2.13
CA ASN A 63 -19.13 47.56 -2.01
C ASN A 63 -20.42 46.86 -2.46
N ASP A 64 -20.34 46.12 -3.57
CA ASP A 64 -21.48 45.36 -4.11
C ASP A 64 -21.82 44.10 -3.28
N ARG A 65 -20.94 43.71 -2.32
CA ARG A 65 -21.12 42.55 -1.45
C ARG A 65 -21.82 42.92 -0.14
N ILE A 66 -23.04 43.42 -0.25
CA ILE A 66 -23.92 43.71 0.89
C ILE A 66 -24.87 42.55 1.24
N PHE A 67 -24.91 41.49 0.42
CA PHE A 67 -25.74 40.32 0.67
C PHE A 67 -25.03 39.28 1.54
N LYS A 68 -25.79 38.63 2.43
CA LYS A 68 -25.33 37.45 3.17
C LYS A 68 -25.01 36.33 2.17
N THR A 69 -23.84 35.72 2.34
CA THR A 69 -23.40 34.60 1.50
C THR A 69 -23.55 33.29 2.25
N LYS A 70 -24.28 32.32 1.67
CA LYS A 70 -24.30 30.94 2.14
C LYS A 70 -23.15 30.17 1.50
N LYS A 71 -22.36 29.49 2.34
CA LYS A 71 -21.33 28.55 1.88
C LYS A 71 -21.94 27.15 1.81
N ILE A 72 -21.95 26.57 0.62
CA ILE A 72 -22.31 25.16 0.43
C ILE A 72 -20.99 24.39 0.50
N VAL A 73 -20.79 23.66 1.60
CA VAL A 73 -19.64 22.78 1.79
C VAL A 73 -20.04 21.38 1.33
N PRO A 74 -19.45 20.85 0.24
CA PRO A 74 -19.76 19.50 -0.20
C PRO A 74 -19.22 18.48 0.80
N GLU A 75 -19.97 17.38 0.96
CA GLU A 75 -19.54 16.26 1.80
C GLU A 75 -18.25 15.62 1.23
N GLY A 76 -17.36 15.23 2.13
CA GLY A 76 -16.10 14.58 1.78
C GLY A 76 -16.32 13.11 1.45
N LYS A 77 -15.50 12.54 0.56
CA LYS A 77 -15.52 11.10 0.31
C LYS A 77 -14.87 10.36 1.47
N ASN A 78 -15.42 9.21 1.85
CA ASN A 78 -14.82 8.30 2.82
C ASN A 78 -13.76 7.44 2.15
N HIS A 79 -12.54 7.46 2.70
CA HIS A 79 -11.40 6.72 2.17
C HIS A 79 -11.11 5.49 3.04
N GLY A 80 -10.85 4.36 2.39
CA GLY A 80 -10.40 3.14 3.03
C GLY A 80 -9.09 2.64 2.43
N LEU A 81 -8.39 1.78 3.17
CA LEU A 81 -7.10 1.26 2.76
C LEU A 81 -6.97 -0.25 2.98
N ILE A 82 -6.67 -1.00 1.91
CA ILE A 82 -6.21 -2.39 2.04
C ILE A 82 -4.74 -2.48 1.66
N MET A 83 -3.96 -3.22 2.44
CA MET A 83 -2.56 -3.49 2.17
C MET A 83 -2.31 -5.00 2.09
N LEU A 84 -1.77 -5.47 0.98
CA LEU A 84 -1.26 -6.82 0.80
C LEU A 84 0.26 -6.81 1.00
N VAL A 85 0.75 -7.62 1.92
CA VAL A 85 2.19 -7.77 2.21
C VAL A 85 2.66 -9.15 1.82
N ASP A 86 3.68 -9.19 0.97
CA ASP A 86 4.25 -10.43 0.46
C ASP A 86 5.02 -11.20 1.55
N CYS A 87 4.65 -12.46 1.71
CA CYS A 87 5.30 -13.45 2.59
C CYS A 87 5.95 -14.57 1.77
N SER A 88 6.42 -14.26 0.57
CA SER A 88 7.23 -15.15 -0.26
C SER A 88 8.63 -15.35 0.32
N GLY A 89 9.31 -16.42 -0.09
CA GLY A 89 10.67 -16.73 0.35
C GLY A 89 11.69 -15.66 -0.05
N SER A 90 11.52 -14.99 -1.20
CA SER A 90 12.42 -13.92 -1.68
C SER A 90 12.45 -12.72 -0.73
N MET A 91 11.34 -12.46 -0.02
CA MET A 91 11.25 -11.41 1.00
C MET A 91 12.17 -11.65 2.21
N GLN A 92 12.73 -12.86 2.39
CA GLN A 92 13.74 -13.13 3.44
C GLN A 92 15.05 -12.40 3.20
N GLU A 93 15.41 -12.25 1.93
CA GLU A 93 16.72 -11.73 1.60
C GLU A 93 16.85 -10.27 2.04
N TRP A 94 18.05 -9.88 2.48
CA TRP A 94 18.41 -8.48 2.74
C TRP A 94 17.50 -7.71 3.73
N ASN A 95 16.75 -8.44 4.57
CA ASN A 95 15.73 -7.89 5.48
C ASN A 95 14.59 -7.13 4.75
N LYS A 96 14.27 -7.46 3.50
CA LYS A 96 13.14 -6.84 2.75
C LYS A 96 11.82 -6.95 3.51
N PHE A 97 11.53 -8.13 4.07
CA PHE A 97 10.34 -8.34 4.89
C PHE A 97 10.29 -7.44 6.13
N GLU A 98 11.43 -7.22 6.80
CA GLU A 98 11.48 -6.27 7.92
C GLU A 98 11.14 -4.85 7.49
N GLY A 99 11.66 -4.43 6.33
CA GLY A 99 11.33 -3.15 5.70
C GLY A 99 9.83 -3.02 5.40
N ALA A 100 9.25 -4.03 4.74
CA ALA A 100 7.83 -4.06 4.39
C ALA A 100 6.92 -3.99 5.63
N ILE A 101 7.22 -4.75 6.70
CA ILE A 101 6.46 -4.71 7.96
C ILE A 101 6.57 -3.34 8.64
N LYS A 102 7.77 -2.76 8.70
CA LYS A 102 7.96 -1.42 9.26
C LYS A 102 7.17 -0.37 8.48
N GLN A 103 7.20 -0.44 7.16
CA GLN A 103 6.44 0.47 6.30
C GLN A 103 4.93 0.30 6.51
N ALA A 104 4.44 -0.93 6.53
CA ALA A 104 3.04 -1.22 6.82
C ALA A 104 2.61 -0.67 8.19
N LEU A 105 3.44 -0.81 9.22
CA LEU A 105 3.16 -0.26 10.56
C LEU A 105 3.11 1.27 10.60
N ILE A 106 3.98 1.95 9.85
CA ILE A 106 3.93 3.42 9.72
C ILE A 106 2.59 3.85 9.09
N LEU A 107 2.16 3.15 8.04
CA LEU A 107 0.87 3.40 7.38
C LEU A 107 -0.32 3.10 8.29
N VAL A 108 -0.26 2.00 9.06
CA VAL A 108 -1.27 1.67 10.07
C VAL A 108 -1.35 2.78 11.13
N ASP A 109 -0.22 3.19 11.71
CA ASP A 109 -0.20 4.26 12.72
C ASP A 109 -0.74 5.59 12.17
N PHE A 110 -0.46 5.89 10.89
CA PHE A 110 -1.04 7.02 10.20
C PHE A 110 -2.57 6.89 10.06
N CYS A 111 -3.07 5.75 9.54
CA CYS A 111 -4.50 5.53 9.36
C CYS A 111 -5.26 5.61 10.68
N ARG A 112 -4.71 5.03 11.76
CA ARG A 112 -5.28 5.10 13.10
C ARG A 112 -5.40 6.53 13.64
N LYS A 113 -4.40 7.38 13.38
CA LYS A 113 -4.43 8.78 13.84
C LYS A 113 -5.39 9.65 13.04
N VAL A 114 -5.57 9.36 11.75
CA VAL A 114 -6.48 10.10 10.87
C VAL A 114 -7.93 9.58 10.99
N GLY A 115 -8.11 8.33 11.41
CA GLY A 115 -9.41 7.66 11.45
C GLY A 115 -9.80 7.02 10.10
N ILE A 116 -8.82 6.71 9.25
CA ILE A 116 -9.06 5.97 8.00
C ILE A 116 -9.24 4.49 8.33
N LYS A 117 -10.26 3.87 7.74
CA LYS A 117 -10.52 2.43 7.87
C LYS A 117 -9.47 1.65 7.09
N TYR A 118 -8.86 0.64 7.69
CA TYR A 118 -7.79 -0.11 7.04
C TYR A 118 -7.81 -1.61 7.39
N LYS A 119 -7.33 -2.43 6.45
CA LYS A 119 -6.99 -3.84 6.67
C LYS A 119 -5.62 -4.14 6.05
N VAL A 120 -4.76 -4.83 6.80
CA VAL A 120 -3.43 -5.28 6.35
C VAL A 120 -3.42 -6.79 6.38
N MET A 121 -3.18 -7.39 5.23
CA MET A 121 -3.16 -8.83 5.04
C MET A 121 -1.80 -9.26 4.53
N GLY A 122 -1.22 -10.28 5.15
CA GLY A 122 -0.09 -11.02 4.60
C GLY A 122 -0.59 -12.08 3.62
N PHE A 123 0.07 -12.20 2.47
CA PHE A 123 -0.24 -13.25 1.50
C PHE A 123 0.97 -14.16 1.26
N GLY A 124 0.69 -15.44 0.98
CA GLY A 124 1.68 -16.46 0.68
C GLY A 124 1.02 -17.76 0.27
N ASN A 125 1.79 -18.81 -0.02
CA ASN A 125 1.21 -20.12 -0.32
C ASN A 125 0.65 -20.78 0.95
N GLY A 126 -0.57 -21.30 0.86
CA GLY A 126 -1.11 -22.23 1.83
C GLY A 126 -0.38 -23.57 1.79
N LYS A 127 -0.51 -24.35 2.87
CA LYS A 127 0.13 -25.65 3.04
C LYS A 127 -0.56 -26.79 2.25
N CYS A 128 -1.21 -26.50 1.13
CA CYS A 128 -1.70 -27.57 0.27
C CYS A 128 -0.51 -28.07 -0.58
N SER A 129 0.02 -29.23 -0.20
CA SER A 129 0.83 -30.06 -1.06
C SER A 129 -0.02 -30.43 -2.29
N THR A 130 0.04 -29.64 -3.35
CA THR A 130 -0.59 -29.95 -4.64
C THR A 130 0.33 -30.84 -5.47
N TYR A 131 0.85 -31.91 -4.88
CA TYR A 131 1.32 -33.02 -5.70
C TYR A 131 0.15 -33.81 -6.29
N ASP A 132 -1.10 -33.59 -5.84
CA ASP A 132 -2.25 -34.39 -6.32
C ASP A 132 -3.58 -33.65 -6.52
N THR A 133 -3.68 -32.34 -6.23
CA THR A 133 -4.95 -31.60 -6.38
C THR A 133 -4.76 -30.17 -6.89
N GLU A 134 -4.53 -30.02 -8.19
CA GLU A 134 -4.85 -28.75 -8.88
C GLU A 134 -6.31 -28.39 -8.58
N ILE A 135 -6.55 -27.24 -7.92
CA ILE A 135 -7.92 -26.77 -7.67
C ILE A 135 -8.47 -26.25 -9.00
N LYS A 136 -9.09 -27.15 -9.77
CA LYS A 136 -9.78 -26.80 -11.01
C LYS A 136 -11.14 -26.22 -10.69
N TYR A 137 -11.31 -24.91 -10.84
CA TYR A 137 -12.62 -24.28 -10.87
C TYR A 137 -13.32 -24.63 -12.18
N LYS A 138 -13.90 -25.84 -12.24
CA LYS A 138 -14.72 -26.29 -13.38
C LYS A 138 -16.08 -25.61 -13.29
N ASN A 139 -16.35 -24.68 -14.19
CA ASN A 139 -17.70 -24.18 -14.38
C ASN A 139 -18.50 -25.32 -15.06
N CYS A 140 -19.49 -25.88 -14.36
CA CYS A 140 -20.28 -27.04 -14.80
C CYS A 140 -20.63 -26.96 -16.30
N GLY A 141 -20.18 -27.93 -17.08
CA GLY A 141 -20.51 -28.11 -18.50
C GLY A 141 -19.59 -27.42 -19.52
N SER A 142 -18.85 -26.37 -19.17
CA SER A 142 -17.97 -25.68 -20.13
C SER A 142 -16.51 -26.11 -19.95
N LYS A 143 -15.88 -26.62 -21.00
CA LYS A 143 -14.49 -27.09 -21.04
C LYS A 143 -13.43 -25.97 -20.89
N ARG A 144 -13.80 -24.79 -20.37
CA ARG A 144 -12.92 -23.64 -20.12
C ARG A 144 -12.90 -23.35 -18.63
N HIS A 145 -11.72 -23.32 -18.03
CA HIS A 145 -11.57 -23.07 -16.59
C HIS A 145 -10.36 -22.17 -16.31
N LEU A 146 -10.49 -21.38 -15.24
CA LEU A 146 -9.34 -20.70 -14.65
C LEU A 146 -8.59 -21.72 -13.80
N GLU A 147 -7.32 -21.92 -14.10
CA GLU A 147 -6.44 -22.77 -13.33
C GLU A 147 -5.58 -21.89 -12.41
N MET A 148 -5.82 -22.00 -11.11
CA MET A 148 -5.00 -21.35 -10.10
C MET A 148 -3.89 -22.30 -9.69
N LYS A 149 -2.64 -21.83 -9.80
CA LYS A 149 -1.47 -22.67 -9.52
C LYS A 149 -1.27 -22.92 -8.03
N TYR A 150 -1.73 -22.01 -7.18
CA TYR A 150 -1.58 -22.09 -5.72
C TYR A 150 -2.89 -21.70 -5.04
N LEU A 151 -3.20 -22.32 -3.90
CA LEU A 151 -4.21 -21.79 -2.98
C LEU A 151 -3.53 -20.71 -2.12
N PRO A 152 -3.84 -19.42 -2.33
CA PRO A 152 -3.23 -18.36 -1.54
C PRO A 152 -3.78 -18.40 -0.12
N LEU A 153 -2.90 -18.20 0.84
CA LEU A 153 -3.23 -17.98 2.24
C LEU A 153 -3.18 -16.49 2.53
N LEU A 154 -4.35 -15.89 2.72
CA LEU A 154 -4.49 -14.51 3.20
C LEU A 154 -4.65 -14.53 4.72
N ARG A 155 -3.81 -13.76 5.42
CA ARG A 155 -3.87 -13.60 6.88
C ARG A 155 -3.99 -12.14 7.24
N GLU A 156 -5.10 -11.76 7.85
CA GLU A 156 -5.27 -10.42 8.41
C GLU A 156 -4.33 -10.26 9.62
N TRP A 157 -3.44 -9.28 9.54
CA TRP A 157 -2.55 -8.91 10.64
C TRP A 157 -3.09 -7.70 11.37
N PHE A 158 -3.45 -6.64 10.63
CA PHE A 158 -3.92 -5.40 11.22
C PHE A 158 -5.28 -5.02 10.65
N SER A 159 -6.20 -4.61 11.53
CA SER A 159 -7.51 -4.08 11.16
C SER A 159 -7.79 -2.83 12.00
N HIS A 160 -8.66 -1.96 11.50
CA HIS A 160 -9.15 -0.80 12.26
C HIS A 160 -10.00 -1.20 13.47
N GLU A 161 -10.55 -2.43 13.50
CA GLU A 161 -11.34 -2.98 14.60
C GLU A 161 -10.49 -3.37 15.82
N GLN A 162 -9.18 -3.54 15.64
CA GLN A 162 -8.30 -4.01 16.70
C GLN A 162 -8.15 -2.99 17.82
N THR A 163 -8.29 -3.46 19.05
CA THR A 163 -7.95 -2.68 20.25
C THR A 163 -6.46 -2.34 20.27
N LEU A 164 -6.08 -1.30 21.02
CA LEU A 164 -4.67 -0.93 21.22
C LEU A 164 -3.81 -2.11 21.72
N LYS A 165 -4.35 -2.94 22.62
CA LYS A 165 -3.65 -4.11 23.17
C LYS A 165 -3.43 -5.19 22.11
N GLN A 166 -4.45 -5.51 21.32
CA GLN A 166 -4.34 -6.48 20.22
C GLN A 166 -3.34 -6.00 19.16
N HIS A 167 -3.41 -4.72 18.79
CA HIS A 167 -2.48 -4.13 17.84
C HIS A 167 -1.04 -4.16 18.36
N ASP A 168 -0.79 -3.74 19.60
CA ASP A 168 0.56 -3.76 20.19
C ASP A 168 1.14 -5.18 20.26
N PHE A 169 0.29 -6.16 20.60
CA PHE A 169 0.66 -7.57 20.61
C PHE A 169 1.03 -8.04 19.20
N MET A 170 0.18 -7.78 18.20
CA MET A 170 0.43 -8.17 16.81
C MET A 170 1.67 -7.49 16.25
N ALA A 171 1.83 -6.18 16.47
CA ALA A 171 3.01 -5.45 16.01
C ALA A 171 4.29 -6.00 16.65
N THR A 172 4.25 -6.33 17.94
CA THR A 172 5.36 -7.00 18.63
C THR A 172 5.64 -8.38 18.04
N TYR A 173 4.60 -9.16 17.75
CA TYR A 173 4.70 -10.48 17.13
C TYR A 173 5.31 -10.41 15.72
N MET A 174 4.86 -9.46 14.89
CA MET A 174 5.41 -9.25 13.56
C MET A 174 6.87 -8.81 13.64
N PHE A 175 7.23 -7.89 14.55
CA PHE A 175 8.62 -7.53 14.82
C PHE A 175 9.48 -8.73 15.23
N PHE A 176 8.96 -9.62 16.07
CA PHE A 176 9.63 -10.87 16.43
C PHE A 176 9.86 -11.75 15.18
N LYS A 177 8.84 -11.88 14.33
CA LYS A 177 8.94 -12.65 13.08
C LYS A 177 9.99 -12.08 12.16
N THR A 178 10.14 -10.75 12.08
CA THR A 178 11.13 -10.08 11.20
C THR A 178 12.60 -10.50 11.38
N LYS A 179 12.96 -11.26 12.43
CA LYS A 179 14.34 -11.75 12.64
C LYS A 179 14.43 -13.25 12.89
N LYS A 180 13.31 -13.96 13.07
CA LYS A 180 13.27 -15.40 13.38
C LYS A 180 12.45 -16.15 12.33
N PHE A 181 12.85 -16.01 11.07
CA PHE A 181 12.12 -16.51 9.89
C PHE A 181 12.23 -18.02 9.64
N ARG A 182 13.21 -18.69 10.24
CA ARG A 182 13.47 -20.14 10.03
C ARG A 182 12.51 -21.07 10.77
N ALA A 183 11.33 -20.61 11.15
CA ALA A 183 10.24 -21.53 11.50
C ALA A 183 9.56 -21.88 10.18
N GLY A 184 9.60 -23.15 9.75
CA GLY A 184 9.20 -23.62 8.42
C GLY A 184 7.79 -23.20 7.94
N PHE A 185 7.29 -23.86 6.89
CA PHE A 185 6.04 -23.59 6.12
C PHE A 185 4.72 -23.38 6.91
N ASN A 186 4.75 -23.26 8.24
CA ASN A 186 3.64 -23.05 9.17
C ASN A 186 3.54 -21.62 9.76
N ALA A 187 4.37 -20.65 9.33
CA ALA A 187 4.54 -19.38 10.04
C ALA A 187 4.08 -18.13 9.26
N ASP A 188 3.68 -17.09 10.00
CA ASP A 188 3.51 -15.69 9.55
C ASP A 188 4.85 -15.05 9.14
N GLY A 189 5.51 -15.64 8.14
CA GLY A 189 6.80 -15.21 7.67
C GLY A 189 7.05 -15.55 6.19
N PRO A 190 8.09 -14.94 5.61
CA PRO A 190 8.49 -15.09 4.21
C PRO A 190 8.99 -16.51 3.89
N ASN A 191 8.10 -17.49 3.71
CA ASN A 191 8.47 -18.92 3.58
C ASN A 191 7.72 -19.62 2.44
N SER A 192 7.17 -18.85 1.51
CA SER A 192 6.21 -19.38 0.52
C SER A 192 6.48 -18.88 -0.90
N GLY A 193 5.68 -19.29 -1.90
CA GLY A 193 5.71 -18.62 -3.21
C GLY A 193 5.09 -17.22 -3.15
N THR A 194 5.01 -16.55 -4.31
CA THR A 194 4.38 -15.23 -4.46
C THR A 194 3.05 -15.37 -5.22
N PRO A 195 1.95 -15.87 -4.60
CA PRO A 195 0.67 -16.08 -5.28
C PRO A 195 -0.11 -14.75 -5.38
N LEU A 196 0.50 -13.70 -5.94
CA LEU A 196 -0.07 -12.35 -5.96
C LEU A 196 -1.38 -12.29 -6.76
N ILE A 197 -1.41 -12.93 -7.94
CA ILE A 197 -2.63 -13.01 -8.76
C ILE A 197 -3.77 -13.67 -7.97
N ASP A 198 -3.53 -14.84 -7.41
CA ASP A 198 -4.58 -15.58 -6.69
C ASP A 198 -5.05 -14.79 -5.45
N SER A 199 -4.11 -14.13 -4.78
CA SER A 199 -4.36 -13.28 -3.61
C SER A 199 -5.23 -12.08 -3.96
N VAL A 200 -5.00 -11.43 -5.10
CA VAL A 200 -5.83 -10.32 -5.58
C VAL A 200 -7.25 -10.79 -5.92
N LEU A 201 -7.39 -11.97 -6.52
CA LEU A 201 -8.70 -12.56 -6.82
C LEU A 201 -9.51 -12.85 -5.55
N LEU A 202 -8.89 -13.43 -4.51
CA LEU A 202 -9.56 -13.63 -3.22
C LEU A 202 -9.83 -12.30 -2.50
N MET A 203 -8.87 -11.39 -2.52
CA MET A 203 -9.00 -10.08 -1.90
C MET A 203 -10.19 -9.30 -2.47
N ARG A 204 -10.58 -9.51 -3.73
CA ARG A 204 -11.78 -8.88 -4.33
C ARG A 204 -13.00 -9.00 -3.44
N GLN A 205 -13.30 -10.20 -2.93
CA GLN A 205 -14.48 -10.42 -2.10
C GLN A 205 -14.36 -9.75 -0.73
N ILE A 206 -13.16 -9.80 -0.14
CA ILE A 206 -12.85 -9.13 1.13
C ILE A 206 -12.99 -7.61 0.97
N ALA A 207 -12.47 -7.05 -0.12
CA ALA A 207 -12.50 -5.64 -0.42
C ALA A 207 -13.91 -5.11 -0.65
N LEU A 208 -14.75 -5.85 -1.38
CA LEU A 208 -16.16 -5.48 -1.57
C LEU A 208 -16.93 -5.46 -0.26
N ARG A 209 -16.80 -6.51 0.57
CA ARG A 209 -17.43 -6.56 1.90
C ARG A 209 -16.94 -5.43 2.79
N PHE A 210 -15.63 -5.23 2.86
CA PHE A 210 -15.04 -4.15 3.64
C PHE A 210 -15.55 -2.77 3.22
N LYS A 211 -15.70 -2.56 1.90
CA LYS A 211 -16.23 -1.30 1.36
C LYS A 211 -17.68 -1.05 1.78
N GLU A 212 -18.50 -2.09 1.74
CA GLU A 212 -19.92 -2.05 2.11
C GLU A 212 -20.10 -1.87 3.63
N GLU A 213 -19.47 -2.73 4.43
CA GLU A 213 -19.58 -2.73 5.90
C GLU A 213 -19.13 -1.39 6.52
N GLU A 214 -18.08 -0.77 5.97
CA GLU A 214 -17.50 0.46 6.50
C GLU A 214 -17.91 1.73 5.73
N ASN A 215 -18.85 1.63 4.78
CA ASN A 215 -19.32 2.73 3.93
C ASN A 215 -18.17 3.53 3.29
N ILE A 216 -17.25 2.83 2.64
CA ILE A 216 -16.06 3.42 2.01
C ILE A 216 -16.40 3.83 0.57
N ASP A 217 -16.19 5.09 0.21
CA ASP A 217 -16.38 5.57 -1.17
C ASP A 217 -15.20 5.17 -2.06
N ILE A 218 -13.98 5.41 -1.56
CA ILE A 218 -12.73 5.19 -2.28
C ILE A 218 -11.87 4.21 -1.48
N LEU A 219 -11.79 2.97 -1.94
CA LEU A 219 -10.94 1.95 -1.35
C LEU A 219 -9.61 1.86 -2.10
N ASN A 220 -8.55 2.40 -1.50
CA ASN A 220 -7.21 2.30 -2.07
C ASN A 220 -6.58 0.96 -1.69
N THR A 221 -5.95 0.30 -2.67
CA THR A 221 -5.33 -1.02 -2.49
C THR A 221 -3.83 -0.89 -2.71
N ILE A 222 -3.03 -1.36 -1.74
CA ILE A 222 -1.57 -1.37 -1.81
C ILE A 222 -1.07 -2.80 -1.89
N THR A 223 -0.11 -3.09 -2.77
CA THR A 223 0.65 -4.34 -2.77
C THR A 223 2.12 -4.07 -2.47
N LEU A 224 2.67 -4.70 -1.43
CA LEU A 224 4.08 -4.63 -1.02
C LEU A 224 4.72 -5.99 -1.35
N THR A 225 5.47 -6.06 -2.45
CA THR A 225 6.09 -7.30 -2.97
C THR A 225 7.51 -7.03 -3.46
N ASP A 226 8.33 -8.07 -3.65
CA ASP A 226 9.71 -7.94 -4.11
C ASP A 226 10.00 -8.55 -5.49
N GLY A 227 8.97 -8.95 -6.23
CA GLY A 227 9.16 -9.56 -7.55
C GLY A 227 7.89 -9.91 -8.31
N ALA A 228 8.07 -10.69 -9.39
CA ALA A 228 7.01 -11.11 -10.28
C ALA A 228 6.02 -12.07 -9.59
N SER A 229 4.74 -11.87 -9.86
CA SER A 229 3.66 -12.76 -9.45
C SER A 229 3.88 -14.18 -9.98
N ASN A 230 3.21 -15.16 -9.37
CA ASN A 230 2.94 -16.41 -10.05
C ASN A 230 2.24 -16.17 -11.40
N GLY A 231 2.47 -17.04 -12.37
CA GLY A 231 1.62 -17.12 -13.56
C GLY A 231 0.28 -17.74 -13.20
N ALA A 232 -0.79 -17.23 -13.81
CA ALA A 232 -2.04 -17.94 -13.93
C ALA A 232 -2.14 -18.47 -15.37
N SER A 233 -3.05 -19.39 -15.62
CA SER A 233 -3.36 -19.69 -17.02
C SER A 233 -4.82 -20.06 -17.15
N ILE A 234 -5.41 -19.59 -18.23
CA ILE A 234 -6.78 -19.95 -18.56
C ILE A 234 -6.68 -21.01 -19.64
N ARG A 235 -7.11 -22.21 -19.29
CA ARG A 235 -7.09 -23.34 -20.21
C ARG A 235 -8.44 -23.51 -20.88
N GLY A 236 -8.39 -23.56 -22.20
CA GLY A 236 -9.48 -23.95 -23.06
C GLY A 236 -9.36 -25.42 -23.44
N VAL A 237 -10.28 -25.86 -24.31
CA VAL A 237 -10.31 -27.24 -24.82
C VAL A 237 -9.06 -27.57 -25.62
N ASP A 238 -8.55 -26.58 -26.36
CA ASP A 238 -7.50 -26.73 -27.37
C ASP A 238 -6.15 -26.15 -26.91
N GLY A 239 -6.00 -25.86 -25.61
CA GLY A 239 -4.76 -25.32 -25.03
C GLY A 239 -4.93 -23.98 -24.30
N MET A 240 -3.84 -23.19 -24.23
CA MET A 240 -3.84 -21.89 -23.57
C MET A 240 -4.75 -20.89 -24.31
N VAL A 241 -5.63 -20.24 -23.55
CA VAL A 241 -6.53 -19.21 -24.09
C VAL A 241 -5.85 -17.85 -23.95
N THR A 242 -5.64 -17.17 -25.07
CA THR A 242 -4.96 -15.86 -25.11
C THR A 242 -5.89 -14.68 -24.82
N LYS A 243 -7.21 -14.89 -24.86
CA LYS A 243 -8.24 -13.86 -24.60
C LYS A 243 -9.38 -14.46 -23.80
N LEU A 244 -9.59 -13.96 -22.58
CA LEU A 244 -10.67 -14.37 -21.71
C LEU A 244 -11.79 -13.35 -21.75
N SER A 245 -13.01 -13.79 -22.01
CA SER A 245 -14.21 -13.08 -21.56
C SER A 245 -14.77 -13.76 -20.32
N SER A 246 -14.59 -13.18 -19.13
CA SER A 246 -15.21 -13.68 -17.90
C SER A 246 -16.38 -12.79 -17.49
N TYR A 247 -17.45 -13.44 -17.03
CA TYR A 247 -18.58 -12.77 -16.42
C TYR A 247 -18.46 -12.93 -14.91
N ASP A 248 -18.45 -11.81 -14.18
CA ASP A 248 -18.48 -11.83 -12.72
C ASP A 248 -19.94 -11.77 -12.24
N PRO A 249 -20.49 -12.86 -11.66
CA PRO A 249 -21.88 -12.87 -11.21
C PRO A 249 -22.14 -11.90 -10.05
N LEU A 250 -21.12 -11.53 -9.26
CA LEU A 250 -21.27 -10.60 -8.14
C LEU A 250 -21.50 -9.17 -8.63
N THR A 251 -20.76 -8.74 -9.65
CA THR A 251 -20.84 -7.37 -10.18
C THR A 251 -21.59 -7.25 -11.51
N LYS A 252 -22.03 -8.37 -12.07
CA LYS A 252 -22.60 -8.50 -13.43
C LYS A 252 -21.70 -7.92 -14.53
N SER A 253 -20.42 -7.72 -14.23
CA SER A 253 -19.46 -7.11 -15.14
C SER A 253 -18.86 -8.18 -16.05
N ILE A 254 -18.82 -7.88 -17.34
CA ILE A 254 -18.04 -8.65 -18.30
C ILE A 254 -16.63 -8.06 -18.34
N TYR A 255 -15.65 -8.92 -18.16
CA TYR A 255 -14.24 -8.62 -18.27
C TYR A 255 -13.68 -9.29 -19.51
N ARG A 256 -12.90 -8.54 -20.31
CA ARG A 256 -12.26 -9.04 -21.52
C ARG A 256 -10.77 -8.74 -21.43
N THR A 257 -9.92 -9.77 -21.48
CA THR A 257 -8.47 -9.56 -21.59
C THR A 257 -8.09 -9.24 -23.04
N ALA A 258 -7.16 -8.30 -23.20
CA ALA A 258 -6.60 -7.96 -24.50
C ALA A 258 -5.44 -8.89 -24.88
N ASP A 259 -4.74 -9.40 -23.87
CA ASP A 259 -3.49 -10.16 -23.94
C ASP A 259 -3.46 -11.28 -22.87
N VAL A 260 -2.31 -11.96 -22.79
CA VAL A 260 -1.99 -13.02 -21.82
C VAL A 260 -1.36 -12.50 -20.53
N ASP A 261 -1.27 -11.17 -20.32
CA ASP A 261 -0.64 -10.62 -19.11
C ASP A 261 -1.60 -10.74 -17.93
N ASP A 262 -1.52 -11.86 -17.23
CA ASP A 262 -2.49 -12.21 -16.20
C ASP A 262 -2.52 -11.20 -15.05
N LEU A 263 -1.38 -10.66 -14.63
CA LEU A 263 -1.33 -9.73 -13.49
C LEU A 263 -2.00 -8.40 -13.83
N LYS A 264 -1.58 -7.78 -14.95
CA LYS A 264 -2.17 -6.51 -15.41
C LYS A 264 -3.67 -6.64 -15.59
N ASN A 265 -4.10 -7.72 -16.24
CA ASN A 265 -5.51 -7.97 -16.49
C ASN A 265 -6.31 -8.14 -15.19
N ILE A 266 -5.79 -8.90 -14.23
CA ILE A 266 -6.48 -9.16 -12.97
C ILE A 266 -6.53 -7.91 -12.09
N LEU A 267 -5.49 -7.06 -12.09
CA LEU A 267 -5.51 -5.78 -11.39
C LEU A 267 -6.52 -4.81 -12.02
N GLN A 268 -6.59 -4.73 -13.35
CA GLN A 268 -7.62 -3.93 -14.04
C GLN A 268 -9.03 -4.41 -13.72
N PHE A 269 -9.23 -5.73 -13.71
CA PHE A 269 -10.50 -6.32 -13.31
C PHE A 269 -10.85 -5.99 -11.85
N TYR A 270 -9.91 -6.17 -10.93
CA TYR A 270 -10.09 -5.81 -9.53
C TYR A 270 -10.44 -4.32 -9.39
N LYS A 271 -9.74 -3.43 -10.09
CA LYS A 271 -10.02 -1.98 -10.08
C LYS A 271 -11.43 -1.67 -10.58
N LYS A 272 -11.87 -2.31 -11.67
CA LYS A 272 -13.21 -2.10 -12.24
C LYS A 272 -14.30 -2.50 -11.26
N VAL A 273 -14.07 -3.56 -10.48
CA VAL A 273 -15.03 -4.11 -9.52
C VAL A 273 -15.04 -3.34 -8.20
N VAL A 274 -13.86 -3.14 -7.59
CA VAL A 274 -13.74 -2.54 -6.25
C VAL A 274 -13.71 -1.01 -6.30
N GLY A 275 -13.14 -0.45 -7.37
CA GLY A 275 -12.83 0.97 -7.50
C GLY A 275 -11.59 1.38 -6.70
N GLY A 276 -11.31 2.68 -6.69
CA GLY A 276 -10.16 3.26 -6.01
C GLY A 276 -8.83 3.06 -6.75
N ASN A 277 -7.74 3.50 -6.14
CA ASN A 277 -6.41 3.42 -6.74
C ASN A 277 -5.70 2.13 -6.32
N ILE A 278 -4.96 1.53 -7.25
CA ILE A 278 -4.07 0.39 -6.97
C ILE A 278 -2.63 0.86 -7.00
N ILE A 279 -1.93 0.67 -5.87
CA ILE A 279 -0.57 1.13 -5.65
C ILE A 279 0.36 -0.07 -5.46
N GLY A 280 1.35 -0.21 -6.32
CA GLY A 280 2.39 -1.21 -6.21
C GLY A 280 3.64 -0.62 -5.55
N PHE A 281 4.16 -1.28 -4.53
CA PHE A 281 5.50 -1.05 -4.00
C PHE A 281 6.31 -2.30 -4.26
N ASN A 282 7.23 -2.22 -5.22
CA ASN A 282 8.13 -3.30 -5.58
C ASN A 282 9.50 -3.09 -4.95
N ILE A 283 9.98 -4.10 -4.23
CA ILE A 283 11.23 -4.08 -3.49
C ILE A 283 12.27 -4.91 -4.25
N THR A 284 12.97 -4.29 -5.20
CA THR A 284 13.92 -4.99 -6.08
C THR A 284 15.37 -4.89 -5.62
N ASN A 285 16.21 -5.82 -6.10
CA ASN A 285 17.67 -5.68 -6.10
C ASN A 285 18.13 -5.39 -7.54
N ARG A 286 19.09 -4.47 -7.71
CA ARG A 286 19.77 -4.25 -8.99
C ARG A 286 20.30 -5.59 -9.52
N GLY A 287 19.83 -5.99 -10.70
CA GLY A 287 20.47 -7.03 -11.52
C GLY A 287 19.63 -8.25 -11.91
N TYR A 288 18.47 -8.51 -11.31
CA TYR A 288 17.80 -9.80 -11.56
C TYR A 288 16.88 -9.85 -12.81
N TYR A 289 16.52 -8.70 -13.41
CA TYR A 289 15.55 -8.66 -14.52
C TYR A 289 16.03 -7.95 -15.79
N GLY A 290 17.34 -7.68 -15.94
CA GLY A 290 17.89 -7.17 -17.21
C GLY A 290 17.40 -5.79 -17.66
N PHE A 291 16.71 -5.03 -16.80
CA PHE A 291 16.30 -3.66 -17.10
C PHE A 291 17.47 -2.69 -17.00
N GLU A 292 17.59 -1.78 -17.98
CA GLU A 292 18.62 -0.74 -18.01
C GLU A 292 18.62 0.07 -16.71
N THR A 293 19.84 0.27 -16.22
CA THR A 293 20.18 0.92 -14.96
C THR A 293 19.74 2.38 -14.92
N THR A 294 18.62 2.67 -14.27
CA THR A 294 18.41 4.00 -13.70
C THR A 294 19.33 4.14 -12.48
N LYS A 295 20.02 5.28 -12.39
CA LYS A 295 20.93 5.60 -11.28
C LYS A 295 20.19 5.85 -9.96
N ASP A 296 18.87 5.94 -10.01
CA ASP A 296 18.03 6.44 -8.93
C ASP A 296 17.65 5.36 -7.92
N THR A 297 17.54 5.77 -6.65
CA THR A 297 17.18 4.92 -5.52
C THR A 297 15.71 4.48 -5.52
N ILE A 298 14.86 5.21 -6.27
CA ILE A 298 13.42 5.01 -6.39
C ILE A 298 13.02 5.29 -7.84
N ASP A 299 12.42 4.31 -8.51
CA ASP A 299 11.72 4.54 -9.77
C ASP A 299 10.22 4.69 -9.50
N ILE A 300 9.60 5.68 -10.15
CA ILE A 300 8.17 5.96 -10.05
C ILE A 300 7.57 5.78 -11.43
N LEU A 301 6.75 4.74 -11.58
CA LEU A 301 6.06 4.41 -12.81
C LEU A 301 4.56 4.66 -12.60
N GLU A 302 3.96 5.51 -13.43
CA GLU A 302 2.51 5.73 -13.42
C GLU A 302 1.85 4.86 -14.49
N ASN A 303 0.67 4.31 -14.20
CA ASN A 303 -0.09 3.44 -15.11
C ASN A 303 0.72 2.25 -15.67
N TRP A 304 1.47 1.57 -14.80
CA TRP A 304 2.37 0.49 -15.20
C TRP A 304 1.88 -0.87 -14.70
N ASN A 305 1.82 -1.86 -15.59
CA ASN A 305 1.46 -3.25 -15.28
C ASN A 305 0.13 -3.42 -14.49
N GLY A 306 -0.87 -2.59 -14.80
CA GLY A 306 -2.19 -2.61 -14.14
C GLY A 306 -2.27 -1.81 -12.83
N TYR A 307 -1.16 -1.25 -12.35
CA TYR A 307 -1.11 -0.32 -11.23
C TYR A 307 -1.30 1.13 -11.69
N ASP A 308 -1.98 1.93 -10.88
CA ASP A 308 -2.08 3.38 -11.09
C ASP A 308 -0.76 4.07 -10.76
N HIS A 309 -0.15 3.62 -9.67
CA HIS A 309 1.15 4.06 -9.21
C HIS A 309 1.98 2.85 -8.82
N HIS A 310 3.15 2.70 -9.44
CA HIS A 310 4.08 1.63 -9.13
C HIS A 310 5.43 2.23 -8.75
N TYR A 311 5.85 1.98 -7.52
CA TYR A 311 7.09 2.47 -6.94
C TYR A 311 8.07 1.31 -6.82
N THR A 312 9.24 1.44 -7.44
CA THR A 312 10.30 0.43 -7.35
C THR A 312 11.43 0.95 -6.46
N PHE A 313 11.82 0.18 -5.47
CA PHE A 313 12.96 0.47 -4.60
C PHE A 313 14.13 -0.44 -4.95
N SER A 314 15.33 0.13 -5.00
CA SER A 314 16.58 -0.63 -5.09
C SER A 314 17.25 -0.71 -3.71
N PHE A 315 17.36 -1.92 -3.14
CA PHE A 315 17.96 -2.12 -1.81
C PHE A 315 19.48 -1.89 -1.78
N THR A 316 20.19 -2.12 -2.89
CA THR A 316 21.65 -1.97 -2.98
C THR A 316 22.08 -0.52 -2.78
N SER A 317 21.36 0.43 -3.37
CA SER A 317 21.65 1.85 -3.23
C SER A 317 21.34 2.37 -1.82
N ILE A 318 20.28 1.87 -1.17
CA ILE A 318 19.93 2.25 0.21
C ILE A 318 21.01 1.78 1.19
N TYR A 319 21.52 0.55 1.03
CA TYR A 319 22.57 0.02 1.89
C TYR A 319 23.92 0.70 1.66
N GLU A 320 24.29 0.97 0.40
CA GLU A 320 25.52 1.73 0.06
C GLU A 320 25.46 3.17 0.57
N ASP A 321 24.30 3.84 0.49
CA ASP A 321 24.11 5.20 1.02
C ASP A 321 24.15 5.22 2.55
N VAL A 322 23.57 4.22 3.22
CA VAL A 322 23.67 4.06 4.68
C VAL A 322 25.11 3.76 5.10
N ALA A 323 25.82 2.88 4.41
CA ALA A 323 27.23 2.57 4.68
C ALA A 323 28.16 3.76 4.45
N LYS A 324 27.90 4.59 3.43
CA LYS A 324 28.61 5.86 3.18
C LYS A 324 28.30 6.92 4.23
N SER A 325 27.08 6.94 4.78
CA SER A 325 26.69 7.89 5.84
C SER A 325 27.35 7.57 7.19
N ILE A 326 27.50 6.28 7.53
CA ILE A 326 28.13 5.83 8.78
C ILE A 326 29.65 6.12 8.80
N LYS A 327 30.31 6.17 7.63
CA LYS A 327 31.73 6.52 7.52
C LYS A 327 32.04 8.02 7.66
N LYS A 328 31.03 8.91 7.61
CA LYS A 328 31.22 10.38 7.57
C LYS A 328 31.14 11.10 8.92
N ASP A 329 30.87 10.39 10.02
CA ASP A 329 30.78 11.00 11.37
C ASP A 329 32.14 11.17 12.07
N LYS A 330 33.23 11.29 11.31
CA LYS A 330 34.53 11.77 11.81
C LYS A 330 35.04 12.87 10.87
N GLU A 331 35.27 14.04 11.46
CA GLU A 331 36.00 15.23 10.96
C GLU A 331 35.19 16.51 10.61
N ILE A 332 35.80 17.63 11.00
CA ILE A 332 35.33 19.02 11.15
C ILE A 332 35.50 19.79 9.82
N PRO A 333 34.61 20.73 9.43
CA PRO A 333 34.57 21.27 8.07
C PRO A 333 35.51 22.46 7.83
N LYS A 334 36.02 22.59 6.60
CA LYS A 334 36.72 23.79 6.09
C LYS A 334 36.46 23.93 4.59
N SER A 335 35.56 24.87 4.23
CA SER A 335 35.45 25.60 2.94
C SER A 335 33.99 25.74 2.47
N VAL A 336 33.70 26.76 1.66
CA VAL A 336 32.40 27.07 1.05
C VAL A 336 31.90 25.95 0.11
N ASP A 337 32.78 25.06 -0.35
CA ASP A 337 32.39 23.82 -1.06
C ASP A 337 31.78 22.75 -0.15
N ASP A 338 31.98 22.83 1.17
CA ASP A 338 31.29 21.97 2.15
C ASP A 338 29.81 22.33 2.29
N LEU A 339 29.38 23.54 1.95
CA LEU A 339 27.96 23.93 1.99
C LEU A 339 27.14 23.23 0.89
N LYS A 340 27.73 23.00 -0.30
CA LYS A 340 27.10 22.18 -1.36
C LYS A 340 27.14 20.68 -1.05
N SER A 341 28.22 20.20 -0.41
CA SER A 341 28.33 18.79 0.00
C SER A 341 27.39 18.43 1.16
N ASN A 342 26.98 19.41 1.98
CA ASN A 342 26.07 19.22 3.11
C ASN A 342 24.60 18.99 2.72
N PHE A 343 24.16 19.42 1.53
CA PHE A 343 22.81 19.13 1.03
C PHE A 343 22.65 17.67 0.59
N ASN A 344 23.71 17.05 0.07
CA ASN A 344 23.70 15.65 -0.36
C ASN A 344 24.09 14.66 0.76
N LYS A 345 24.74 15.12 1.84
CA LYS A 345 25.26 14.24 2.91
C LYS A 345 24.26 13.95 4.04
N LYS A 346 23.15 14.70 4.17
CA LYS A 346 22.13 14.46 5.21
C LYS A 346 20.80 13.95 4.62
N GLY A 347 20.64 12.63 4.62
CA GLY A 347 19.32 12.01 4.75
C GLY A 347 18.57 11.67 3.48
N ILE A 348 19.24 11.16 2.44
CA ILE A 348 18.59 10.66 1.22
C ILE A 348 17.54 9.58 1.55
N ALA A 349 17.84 8.60 2.41
CA ALA A 349 16.87 7.59 2.84
C ALA A 349 15.63 8.20 3.55
N LYS A 350 15.84 9.16 4.47
CA LYS A 350 14.73 9.86 5.14
C LYS A 350 13.94 10.78 4.20
N ASN A 351 14.58 11.34 3.18
CA ASN A 351 13.92 12.22 2.21
C ASN A 351 13.13 11.42 1.18
N ASN A 352 13.62 10.24 0.82
CA ASN A 352 12.97 9.27 -0.05
C ASN A 352 11.73 8.65 0.62
N GLU A 353 11.84 8.23 1.89
CA GLU A 353 10.69 7.84 2.70
C GLU A 353 9.67 8.98 2.77
N LYS A 354 10.09 10.23 3.01
CA LYS A 354 9.19 11.38 3.02
C LYS A 354 8.56 11.68 1.66
N LEU A 355 9.25 11.44 0.55
CA LEU A 355 8.73 11.66 -0.80
C LEU A 355 7.63 10.63 -1.13
N LEU A 356 7.87 9.36 -0.82
CA LEU A 356 6.88 8.30 -0.98
C LEU A 356 5.66 8.54 -0.10
N LEU A 357 5.89 8.92 1.15
CA LEU A 357 4.82 9.26 2.07
C LEU A 357 4.06 10.50 1.61
N SER A 358 4.73 11.51 1.04
CA SER A 358 4.06 12.69 0.47
C SER A 358 3.17 12.31 -0.71
N LYS A 359 3.68 11.50 -1.65
CA LYS A 359 2.90 11.01 -2.80
C LYS A 359 1.77 10.09 -2.36
N PHE A 360 1.99 9.26 -1.36
CA PHE A 360 0.96 8.45 -0.75
C PHE A 360 -0.17 9.31 -0.14
N ILE A 361 0.19 10.40 0.54
CA ILE A 361 -0.78 11.37 1.04
C ILE A 361 -1.53 12.01 -0.13
N ASP A 362 -0.86 12.39 -1.22
CA ASP A 362 -1.53 12.94 -2.43
C ASP A 362 -2.58 11.99 -3.01
N ILE A 363 -2.35 10.68 -2.95
CA ILE A 363 -3.28 9.68 -3.49
C ILE A 363 -4.52 9.49 -2.58
N ILE A 364 -4.39 9.80 -1.29
CA ILE A 364 -5.43 9.52 -0.27
C ILE A 364 -6.19 10.79 0.16
N SER A 365 -5.60 11.99 0.02
CA SER A 365 -6.21 13.28 0.38
C SER A 365 -7.02 13.91 -0.73
#